data_AF-A0A831JPL8-F1
#
_entry.id   AF-A0A831JPL8-F1
#
_cell.length_a   1.000
_cell.length_b   1.000
_cell.length_c   1.000
_cell.angle_alpha   90.00
_cell.angle_beta   90.00
_cell.angle_gamma   90.00
#
_symmetry.space_group_name_H-M   'P 1'
#
loop_
_entity.id
_entity.type
_entity.pdbx_description
1 polymer ?
#
loop_
_entity_poly.entity_id
_entity_poly.type
_entity_poly.pdbx_seq_one_letter_code
_entity_poly.pdbx_strand_id
1 'polypeptide(L)'
;MTKKSISGAIEDLLKNRERNLLILCTGPAFPGVARELLTSLAGMPGKKVFFGSLRMAKEVDLRRKAKDAYFVDQTELIFSLLRKPLEIESIISFLEDCDEVVFLGYRRLFDFLRSSGLYYRFAESLHGKRLIMAEIASEGAEKDYLPWRELVEIDEVVIAEADGSVKRHSLL
;
A
#
# COMPACT_ATOMS: atom_id res chain seq x y z
N MET A 1 27.87 -0.91 3.57
CA MET A 1 26.52 -0.36 3.85
C MET A 1 25.50 -1.42 3.47
N THR A 2 24.71 -1.91 4.42
CA THR A 2 23.60 -2.84 4.15
C THR A 2 22.54 -2.09 3.34
N LYS A 3 22.23 -2.58 2.13
CA LYS A 3 21.13 -2.05 1.32
C LYS A 3 19.84 -2.19 2.13
N LYS A 4 19.18 -1.08 2.46
CA LYS A 4 17.86 -1.12 3.13
C LYS A 4 16.85 -1.68 2.14
N SER A 5 16.02 -2.63 2.57
CA SER A 5 14.87 -3.10 1.79
C SER A 5 13.79 -2.02 1.75
N ILE A 6 12.88 -2.11 0.78
CA ILE A 6 11.73 -1.19 0.69
C ILE A 6 10.82 -1.30 1.92
N SER A 7 10.65 -2.52 2.44
CA SER A 7 9.90 -2.82 3.66
C SER A 7 10.53 -2.15 4.88
N GLY A 8 11.84 -2.32 5.09
CA GLY A 8 12.55 -1.64 6.18
C GLY A 8 12.54 -0.11 6.02
N ALA A 9 12.49 0.38 4.78
CA ALA A 9 12.41 1.81 4.53
C ALA A 9 11.07 2.42 4.94
N ILE A 10 9.97 1.71 4.67
CA ILE A 10 8.62 2.11 5.06
C ILE A 10 8.41 1.88 6.57
N GLU A 11 8.93 0.79 7.13
CA GLU A 11 8.89 0.52 8.58
C GLU A 11 9.50 1.67 9.39
N ASP A 12 10.66 2.18 8.97
CA ASP A 12 11.30 3.35 9.61
C ASP A 12 10.38 4.57 9.69
N LEU A 13 9.46 4.74 8.73
CA LEU A 13 8.49 5.82 8.68
C LEU A 13 7.27 5.58 9.58
N LEU A 14 7.03 4.34 10.00
CA LEU A 14 5.83 3.90 10.71
C LEU A 14 6.07 3.51 12.17
N LYS A 15 7.30 3.08 12.52
CA LYS A 15 7.64 2.39 13.77
C LYS A 15 7.57 3.19 15.07
N ASN A 16 7.27 4.49 15.00
CA ASN A 16 7.13 5.36 16.18
C ASN A 16 5.77 6.05 16.22
N ARG A 17 4.76 5.49 15.53
CA ARG A 17 3.43 6.11 15.37
C ARG A 17 2.32 5.13 15.70
N GLU A 18 1.59 5.43 16.77
CA GLU A 18 0.35 4.76 17.17
C GLU A 18 -0.85 5.32 16.39
N ARG A 19 -0.81 5.17 15.07
CA ARG A 19 -1.85 5.64 14.15
C ARG A 19 -2.40 4.50 13.34
N ASN A 20 -3.70 4.56 13.04
CA ASN A 20 -4.34 3.54 12.24
C ASN A 20 -3.81 3.62 10.80
N LEU A 21 -3.40 2.48 10.27
CA LEU A 21 -2.68 2.36 9.01
C LEU A 21 -3.47 1.50 8.04
N LEU A 22 -3.64 1.96 6.81
CA LEU A 22 -4.07 1.12 5.70
C LEU A 22 -2.88 0.85 4.76
N ILE A 23 -2.62 -0.42 4.44
CA ILE A 23 -1.65 -0.82 3.41
C ILE A 23 -2.42 -1.33 2.20
N LEU A 24 -2.29 -0.66 1.07
CA LEU A 24 -2.82 -1.12 -0.22
C LEU A 24 -1.70 -1.62 -1.11
N CYS A 25 -1.82 -2.85 -1.58
CA CYS A 25 -0.80 -3.55 -2.35
C CYS A 25 -1.28 -3.94 -3.74
N THR A 26 -0.60 -3.43 -4.76
CA THR A 26 -0.90 -3.70 -6.17
C THR A 26 0.32 -4.23 -6.92
N GLY A 27 0.14 -5.28 -7.72
CA GLY A 27 1.21 -5.85 -8.54
C GLY A 27 1.90 -7.07 -7.90
N PRO A 28 2.71 -7.80 -8.69
CA PRO A 28 3.19 -9.13 -8.31
C PRO A 28 4.34 -9.15 -7.31
N ALA A 29 5.12 -8.08 -7.20
CA ALA A 29 6.30 -8.02 -6.32
C ALA A 29 5.97 -7.55 -4.88
N PHE A 30 4.90 -6.77 -4.71
CA PHE A 30 4.54 -6.16 -3.44
C PHE A 30 3.90 -7.07 -2.38
N PRO A 31 3.32 -8.25 -2.68
CA PRO A 31 2.87 -9.16 -1.63
C PRO A 31 3.99 -9.61 -0.67
N GLY A 32 5.22 -9.77 -1.16
CA GLY A 32 6.38 -10.07 -0.32
C GLY A 32 6.72 -8.91 0.62
N VAL A 33 6.78 -7.70 0.06
CA VAL A 33 7.00 -6.45 0.80
C VAL A 33 5.92 -6.23 1.87
N ALA A 34 4.65 -6.41 1.51
CA ALA A 34 3.52 -6.27 2.42
C ALA A 34 3.60 -7.27 3.56
N ARG A 35 3.97 -8.53 3.28
CA ARG A 35 4.15 -9.56 4.30
C ARG A 35 5.25 -9.18 5.30
N GLU A 36 6.39 -8.72 4.81
CA GLU A 36 7.49 -8.26 5.66
C GLU A 36 7.07 -7.10 6.55
N LEU A 37 6.38 -6.11 5.98
CA LEU A 37 5.85 -4.97 6.71
C LEU A 37 4.84 -5.38 7.78
N LEU A 38 3.85 -6.19 7.43
CA LEU A 38 2.83 -6.66 8.38
C LEU A 38 3.47 -7.46 9.53
N THR A 39 4.46 -8.30 9.22
CA THR A 39 5.19 -9.08 10.24
C THR A 39 5.94 -8.16 11.21
N SER A 40 6.59 -7.12 10.69
CA SER A 40 7.31 -6.15 11.51
C SER A 40 6.38 -5.30 12.37
N LEU A 41 5.26 -4.85 11.80
CA LEU A 41 4.27 -4.01 12.48
C LEU A 41 3.41 -4.78 13.49
N ALA A 42 3.21 -6.10 13.33
CA ALA A 42 2.44 -6.92 14.26
C ALA A 42 3.03 -6.93 15.69
N GLY A 43 4.32 -6.63 15.84
CA GLY A 43 4.96 -6.48 17.15
C GLY A 43 4.66 -5.16 17.85
N MET A 44 3.91 -4.24 17.23
CA MET A 44 3.67 -2.90 17.75
C MET A 44 2.31 -2.78 18.45
N PRO A 45 2.27 -2.59 19.78
CA PRO A 45 1.00 -2.44 20.50
C PRO A 45 0.26 -1.17 20.07
N GLY A 46 -1.07 -1.25 20.03
CA GLY A 46 -1.96 -0.10 19.79
C GLY A 46 -2.11 0.35 18.33
N LYS A 47 -1.34 -0.21 17.39
CA LYS A 47 -1.43 0.13 15.96
C LYS A 47 -2.40 -0.80 15.23
N LYS A 48 -3.53 -0.29 14.71
CA LYS A 48 -4.38 -1.04 13.77
C LYS A 48 -3.81 -0.92 12.37
N VAL A 49 -3.63 -2.04 11.68
CA VAL A 49 -3.10 -2.17 10.32
C VAL A 49 -4.07 -2.92 9.40
N PHE A 50 -4.79 -2.19 8.56
CA PHE A 50 -5.68 -2.75 7.55
C PHE A 50 -4.88 -3.10 6.28
N PHE A 51 -5.23 -4.19 5.60
CA PHE A 51 -4.54 -4.61 4.38
C PHE A 51 -5.48 -4.92 3.20
N GLY A 52 -5.27 -4.25 2.08
CA GLY A 52 -5.97 -4.47 0.81
C GLY A 52 -5.04 -4.85 -0.35
N SER A 53 -5.48 -5.73 -1.26
CA SER A 53 -4.69 -6.06 -2.46
C SER A 53 -5.49 -6.08 -3.77
N LEU A 54 -4.99 -5.31 -4.75
CA LEU A 54 -5.48 -5.27 -6.13
C LEU A 54 -4.76 -6.34 -6.98
N ARG A 55 -5.39 -7.50 -7.19
CA ARG A 55 -4.86 -8.54 -8.10
C ARG A 55 -5.38 -8.31 -9.52
N MET A 56 -4.52 -7.78 -10.40
CA MET A 56 -4.79 -7.74 -11.84
C MET A 56 -4.76 -9.17 -12.45
N ALA A 57 -5.87 -9.56 -13.07
CA ALA A 57 -6.10 -10.70 -13.97
C ALA A 57 -5.08 -11.87 -13.99
N LYS A 58 -5.28 -12.86 -13.12
CA LYS A 58 -5.13 -14.29 -13.47
C LYS A 58 -5.98 -15.12 -12.52
N GLU A 59 -6.75 -16.06 -13.06
CA GLU A 59 -7.55 -17.02 -12.31
C GLU A 59 -6.64 -17.87 -11.39
N VAL A 60 -6.95 -17.92 -10.10
CA VAL A 60 -6.24 -18.74 -9.12
C VAL A 60 -7.29 -19.58 -8.41
N ASP A 61 -7.18 -20.90 -8.56
CA ASP A 61 -8.00 -21.88 -7.85
C ASP A 61 -7.75 -21.79 -6.34
N LEU A 62 -8.75 -21.28 -5.62
CA LEU A 62 -8.71 -20.95 -4.20
C LEU A 62 -8.66 -22.19 -3.29
N ARG A 63 -8.94 -23.40 -3.79
CA ARG A 63 -8.93 -24.62 -2.96
C ARG A 63 -7.53 -25.07 -2.55
N ARG A 64 -6.47 -24.57 -3.19
CA ARG A 64 -5.07 -25.00 -2.96
C ARG A 64 -4.22 -24.12 -2.04
N LYS A 65 -4.62 -22.88 -1.71
CA LYS A 65 -3.78 -21.94 -0.94
C LYS A 65 -4.37 -21.45 0.39
N ALA A 66 -5.45 -22.08 0.86
CA ALA A 66 -6.05 -21.83 2.17
C ALA A 66 -5.14 -22.15 3.38
N LYS A 67 -3.94 -22.72 3.16
CA LYS A 67 -2.94 -22.93 4.22
C LYS A 67 -2.05 -21.72 4.53
N ASP A 68 -1.97 -20.72 3.65
CA ASP A 68 -0.98 -19.63 3.75
C ASP A 68 -1.58 -18.25 4.08
N ALA A 69 -2.89 -18.15 4.29
CA ALA A 69 -3.60 -16.91 4.58
C ALA A 69 -4.29 -16.95 5.94
N TYR A 70 -3.49 -17.03 7.01
CA TYR A 70 -3.93 -16.79 8.37
C TYR A 70 -2.82 -16.11 9.14
N PHE A 71 -2.99 -14.84 9.48
CA PHE A 71 -2.50 -14.28 10.74
C PHE A 71 -3.49 -13.20 11.16
N VAL A 72 -4.41 -13.60 12.04
CA VAL A 72 -5.28 -12.73 12.82
C VAL A 72 -4.96 -13.00 14.29
N ASP A 73 -4.27 -12.04 14.89
CA ASP A 73 -4.33 -11.60 16.30
C ASP A 73 -3.23 -10.51 16.41
N GLN A 74 -3.44 -9.19 16.43
CA GLN A 74 -4.55 -8.34 16.90
C GLN A 74 -4.90 -7.23 15.87
N THR A 75 -5.16 -7.59 14.63
CA THR A 75 -5.47 -6.59 13.60
C THR A 75 -6.44 -7.18 12.58
N GLU A 76 -7.64 -6.61 12.49
CA GLU A 76 -8.71 -7.16 11.65
C GLU A 76 -8.51 -6.83 10.16
N LEU A 77 -8.56 -7.93 9.41
CA LEU A 77 -8.92 -8.17 8.00
C LEU A 77 -7.91 -8.00 6.85
N ILE A 78 -7.79 -9.13 6.15
CA ILE A 78 -7.01 -9.45 4.94
C ILE A 78 -7.98 -9.48 3.75
N PHE A 79 -7.89 -8.55 2.79
CA PHE A 79 -8.68 -8.66 1.55
C PHE A 79 -7.99 -9.53 0.50
N SER A 80 -8.66 -10.63 0.12
CA SER A 80 -8.32 -11.39 -1.08
C SER A 80 -9.20 -10.95 -2.26
N LEU A 81 -8.55 -10.52 -3.35
CA LEU A 81 -9.08 -10.35 -4.70
C LEU A 81 -10.09 -9.22 -4.90
N LEU A 82 -9.58 -7.99 -5.06
CA LEU A 82 -10.35 -6.89 -5.61
C LEU A 82 -10.74 -7.18 -7.08
N ARG A 83 -11.98 -7.62 -7.33
CA ARG A 83 -12.54 -7.90 -8.66
C ARG A 83 -13.76 -7.04 -9.00
N LYS A 84 -14.32 -6.23 -8.09
CA LYS A 84 -15.55 -5.46 -8.31
C LYS A 84 -15.51 -4.03 -7.72
N PRO A 85 -16.24 -3.06 -8.31
CA PRO A 85 -16.42 -1.71 -7.75
C PRO A 85 -16.88 -1.68 -6.29
N LEU A 86 -17.67 -2.69 -5.88
CA LEU A 86 -18.15 -2.88 -4.51
C LEU A 86 -17.04 -2.95 -3.45
N GLU A 87 -15.80 -3.24 -3.83
CA GLU A 87 -14.71 -3.38 -2.87
C GLU A 87 -13.90 -2.08 -2.69
N ILE A 88 -14.02 -1.10 -3.61
CA ILE A 88 -13.43 0.23 -3.44
C ILE A 88 -14.22 1.04 -2.40
N GLU A 89 -15.54 0.89 -2.37
CA GLU A 89 -16.39 1.46 -1.32
C GLU A 89 -15.99 0.96 0.07
N SER A 90 -15.68 -0.33 0.18
CA SER A 90 -15.16 -0.90 1.42
C SER A 90 -13.81 -0.27 1.79
N ILE A 91 -12.89 -0.12 0.84
CA ILE A 91 -11.60 0.55 1.07
C ILE A 91 -11.81 2.00 1.53
N ILE A 92 -12.73 2.74 0.90
CA ILE A 92 -13.06 4.11 1.29
C ILE A 92 -13.60 4.15 2.72
N SER A 93 -14.47 3.22 3.10
CA SER A 93 -14.95 3.12 4.48
C SER A 93 -13.82 2.84 5.47
N PHE A 94 -12.85 1.96 5.15
CA PHE A 94 -11.68 1.76 6.02
C PHE A 94 -10.76 2.98 6.07
N LEU A 95 -10.68 3.75 4.99
CA LEU A 95 -9.91 4.99 4.97
C LEU A 95 -10.43 5.96 6.02
N GLU A 96 -11.74 6.03 6.28
CA GLU A 96 -12.31 6.89 7.34
C GLU A 96 -11.67 6.64 8.71
N ASP A 97 -11.35 5.39 9.04
CA ASP A 97 -10.74 4.99 10.31
C ASP A 97 -9.20 5.06 10.33
N CYS A 98 -8.57 5.44 9.21
CA CYS A 98 -7.10 5.45 9.06
C CYS A 98 -6.52 6.86 9.02
N ASP A 99 -5.40 7.06 9.72
CA ASP A 99 -4.62 8.31 9.66
C ASP A 99 -3.46 8.23 8.66
N GLU A 100 -2.93 7.02 8.45
CA GLU A 100 -1.80 6.74 7.58
C GLU A 100 -2.20 5.74 6.50
N VAL A 101 -1.69 5.94 5.28
CA VAL A 101 -1.96 5.07 4.15
C VAL A 101 -0.66 4.80 3.39
N VAL A 102 -0.39 3.52 3.13
CA VAL A 102 0.77 3.05 2.36
C VAL A 102 0.28 2.45 1.05
N PHE A 103 0.72 3.00 -0.07
CA PHE A 103 0.50 2.44 -1.41
C PHE A 103 1.74 1.70 -1.89
N LEU A 104 1.68 0.37 -1.89
CA LEU A 104 2.69 -0.50 -2.48
C LEU A 104 2.32 -0.79 -3.93
N GLY A 105 3.12 -0.34 -4.89
CA GLY A 105 2.83 -0.44 -6.33
C GLY A 105 1.80 0.60 -6.78
N TYR A 106 2.02 1.86 -6.39
CA TYR A 106 1.04 2.94 -6.55
C TYR A 106 0.67 3.24 -8.02
N ARG A 107 1.55 2.97 -8.98
CA ARG A 107 1.25 3.24 -10.40
C ARG A 107 0.06 2.40 -10.87
N ARG A 108 0.10 1.10 -10.57
CA ARG A 108 -0.98 0.18 -10.96
C ARG A 108 -2.29 0.48 -10.23
N LEU A 109 -2.20 0.96 -8.98
CA LEU A 109 -3.37 1.45 -8.24
C LEU A 109 -3.98 2.65 -8.94
N PHE A 110 -3.16 3.62 -9.37
CA PHE A 110 -3.62 4.80 -10.10
C PHE A 110 -4.32 4.43 -11.42
N ASP A 111 -3.69 3.60 -12.24
CA ASP A 111 -4.24 3.16 -13.52
C ASP A 111 -5.59 2.45 -13.34
N PHE A 112 -5.69 1.62 -12.30
CA PHE A 112 -6.93 0.94 -11.95
C PHE A 112 -8.03 1.92 -11.51
N LEU A 113 -7.72 2.85 -10.60
CA LEU A 113 -8.67 3.86 -10.14
C LEU A 113 -9.14 4.78 -11.27
N ARG A 114 -8.23 5.16 -12.17
CA ARG A 114 -8.54 5.99 -13.33
C ARG A 114 -9.43 5.25 -14.33
N SER A 115 -9.08 4.01 -14.68
CA SER A 115 -9.86 3.20 -15.63
C SER A 115 -11.23 2.80 -15.11
N SER A 116 -11.41 2.72 -13.79
CA SER A 116 -12.71 2.45 -13.14
C SER A 116 -13.56 3.70 -12.91
N GLY A 117 -13.04 4.90 -13.20
CA GLY A 117 -13.74 6.17 -12.96
C GLY A 117 -13.88 6.55 -11.48
N LEU A 118 -13.18 5.85 -10.58
CA LEU A 118 -13.28 6.04 -9.12
C LEU A 118 -12.15 6.89 -8.54
N TYR A 119 -11.19 7.30 -9.37
CA TYR A 119 -9.99 8.02 -8.94
C TYR A 119 -10.23 9.31 -8.15
N TYR A 120 -11.13 10.21 -8.58
CA TYR A 120 -11.38 11.45 -7.84
C TYR A 120 -11.99 11.18 -6.47
N ARG A 121 -13.00 10.33 -6.42
CA ARG A 121 -13.66 9.96 -5.17
C ARG A 121 -12.69 9.26 -4.20
N PHE A 122 -11.84 8.39 -4.73
CA PHE A 122 -10.79 7.76 -3.95
C PHE A 122 -9.79 8.80 -3.43
N ALA A 123 -9.35 9.74 -4.27
CA ALA A 123 -8.45 10.82 -3.86
C ALA A 123 -9.06 11.70 -2.75
N GLU A 124 -10.34 12.06 -2.85
CA GLU A 124 -11.06 12.80 -1.80
C GLU A 124 -11.01 12.05 -0.45
N SER A 125 -11.17 10.72 -0.46
CA SER A 125 -11.11 9.92 0.77
C SER A 125 -9.72 9.86 1.42
N LEU A 126 -8.68 10.37 0.76
CA LEU A 126 -7.32 10.46 1.30
C LEU A 126 -7.03 11.82 1.94
N HIS A 127 -7.96 12.78 1.86
CA HIS A 127 -7.73 14.12 2.39
C HIS A 127 -7.43 14.09 3.91
N GLY A 128 -6.39 14.82 4.32
CA GLY A 128 -5.94 14.87 5.72
C GLY A 128 -5.21 13.62 6.20
N LYS A 129 -4.96 12.63 5.33
CA LYS A 129 -4.22 11.41 5.66
C LYS A 129 -2.78 11.55 5.25
N ARG A 130 -1.91 10.92 6.03
CA ARG A 130 -0.51 10.77 5.67
C ARG A 130 -0.34 9.70 4.61
N LEU A 131 0.24 10.07 3.47
CA LEU A 131 0.40 9.20 2.32
C LEU A 131 1.87 8.82 2.11
N ILE A 132 2.15 7.52 2.18
CA ILE A 132 3.44 6.93 1.83
C ILE A 132 3.25 6.10 0.57
N MET A 133 4.00 6.40 -0.47
CA MET A 133 3.91 5.69 -1.75
C MET A 133 5.20 4.92 -2.00
N ALA A 134 5.08 3.68 -2.49
CA ALA A 134 6.22 2.85 -2.79
C ALA A 134 6.14 2.18 -4.16
N GLU A 135 7.26 2.17 -4.89
CA GLU A 135 7.37 1.50 -6.19
C GLU A 135 8.71 0.76 -6.35
N ILE A 136 8.72 -0.30 -7.15
CA ILE A 136 9.92 -1.06 -7.51
C ILE A 136 10.21 -0.74 -8.97
N ALA A 137 11.45 -0.35 -9.24
CA ALA A 137 11.90 0.29 -10.47
C ALA A 137 11.28 -0.29 -11.75
N SER A 138 10.48 0.55 -12.38
CA SER A 138 10.51 0.73 -13.83
C SER A 138 11.05 2.13 -14.11
N GLU A 139 11.72 2.29 -15.24
CA GLU A 139 12.16 3.59 -15.74
C GLU A 139 11.03 4.64 -15.60
N GLY A 140 11.32 5.80 -14.99
CA GLY A 140 10.33 6.87 -14.79
C GLY A 140 9.56 6.87 -13.46
N ALA A 141 9.79 5.92 -12.55
CA ALA A 141 9.08 5.86 -11.26
C ALA A 141 9.16 7.16 -10.43
N GLU A 142 10.24 7.94 -10.55
CA GLU A 142 10.37 9.26 -9.89
C GLU A 142 9.40 10.33 -10.41
N LYS A 143 8.67 10.08 -11.50
CA LYS A 143 7.65 10.99 -12.05
C LYS A 143 6.25 10.41 -12.01
N ASP A 144 6.11 9.11 -11.75
CA ASP A 144 4.82 8.40 -11.77
C ASP A 144 3.90 8.83 -10.62
N TYR A 145 4.42 9.47 -9.58
CA TYR A 145 3.62 10.06 -8.50
C TYR A 145 3.11 11.48 -8.83
N LEU A 146 3.59 12.13 -9.89
CA LEU A 146 3.15 13.50 -10.24
C LEU A 146 1.63 13.61 -10.46
N PRO A 147 0.96 12.66 -11.17
CA PRO A 147 -0.50 12.69 -11.31
C PRO A 147 -1.25 12.57 -9.96
N TRP A 148 -0.64 11.95 -8.95
CA TRP A 148 -1.21 11.91 -7.61
C TRP A 148 -1.11 13.26 -6.90
N ARG A 149 -0.01 14.01 -7.10
CA ARG A 149 0.20 15.32 -6.46
C ARG A 149 -0.80 16.38 -6.90
N GLU A 150 -1.41 16.21 -8.06
CA GLU A 150 -2.50 17.08 -8.51
C GLU A 150 -3.76 16.92 -7.66
N LEU A 151 -3.88 15.82 -6.91
CA LEU A 151 -5.11 15.40 -6.23
C LEU A 151 -4.94 15.28 -4.71
N VAL A 152 -3.78 14.82 -4.24
CA VAL A 152 -3.53 14.54 -2.83
C VAL A 152 -2.13 14.98 -2.41
N GLU A 153 -2.01 15.38 -1.15
CA GLU A 153 -0.73 15.68 -0.52
C GLU A 153 0.00 14.38 -0.19
N ILE A 154 1.21 14.20 -0.71
CA ILE A 154 2.01 12.99 -0.51
C ILE A 154 3.14 13.33 0.45
N ASP A 155 3.27 12.62 1.56
CA ASP A 155 4.35 12.86 2.52
C ASP A 155 5.69 12.33 2.00
N GLU A 156 5.68 11.07 1.58
CA GLU A 156 6.91 10.31 1.31
C GLU A 156 6.72 9.38 0.11
N VAL A 157 7.71 9.35 -0.77
CA VAL A 157 7.81 8.37 -1.86
C VAL A 157 9.07 7.53 -1.68
N VAL A 158 8.92 6.21 -1.64
CA VAL A 158 10.00 5.23 -1.48
C VAL A 158 10.16 4.43 -2.77
N ILE A 159 11.33 4.48 -3.39
CA ILE A 159 11.59 3.81 -4.67
C ILE A 159 12.72 2.81 -4.47
N ALA A 160 12.46 1.53 -4.74
CA ALA A 160 13.53 0.54 -4.86
C ALA A 160 14.02 0.51 -6.31
N GLU A 161 15.28 0.85 -6.52
CA GLU A 161 15.94 0.94 -7.81
C GLU A 161 16.37 -0.45 -8.34
N ALA A 162 16.59 -0.55 -9.65
CA ALA A 162 17.02 -1.81 -10.29
C ALA A 162 18.40 -2.30 -9.80
N ASP A 163 19.24 -1.38 -9.31
CA ASP A 163 20.53 -1.69 -8.70
C ASP A 163 20.40 -2.19 -7.24
N GLY A 164 19.16 -2.28 -6.73
CA GLY A 164 18.83 -2.69 -5.36
C GLY A 164 19.05 -1.59 -4.32
N SER A 165 19.35 -0.35 -4.71
CA SER A 165 19.30 0.79 -3.80
C SER A 165 17.85 1.18 -3.50
N VAL A 166 17.60 1.82 -2.36
CA VAL A 166 16.29 2.37 -2.01
C VAL A 166 16.44 3.85 -1.78
N LYS A 167 15.74 4.65 -2.59
CA LYS A 167 15.64 6.09 -2.44
C LYS A 167 14.38 6.46 -1.69
N ARG A 168 14.46 7.53 -0.90
CA ARG A 168 13.31 8.17 -0.26
C ARG A 168 13.25 9.62 -0.72
N HIS A 169 12.06 10.06 -1.07
CA HIS A 169 11.77 11.42 -1.49
C HIS A 169 10.71 11.97 -0.55
N SER A 170 11.12 12.87 0.34
CA SER A 170 10.21 13.66 1.16
C SER A 170 9.66 14.78 0.30
N LEU A 171 8.34 14.98 0.31
CA LEU A 171 7.65 15.93 -0.57
C LEU A 171 6.93 17.06 0.19
N LEU A 172 7.16 17.13 1.51
CA LEU A 172 6.71 18.19 2.43
C LEU A 172 7.80 19.23 2.66
#